data_AF-A0A921FHH3-F1
#
_entry.id   AF-A0A921FHH3-F1
#
_cell.length_a   1.000
_cell.length_b   1.000
_cell.length_c   1.000
_cell.angle_alpha   90.00
_cell.angle_beta   90.00
_cell.angle_gamma   90.00
#
_symmetry.space_group_name_H-M   'P 1'
#
loop_
_entity.id
_entity.type
_entity.pdbx_description
1 polymer ?
#
loop_
_entity_poly.entity_id
_entity_poly.type
_entity_poly.pdbx_seq_one_letter_code
_entity_poly.pdbx_strand_id
1 'polypeptide(L)'
;MKNKNKVKLLTIATLLTTFLINTGIQSSNQIENNTAQAATNKKKTKPSGQKPKGKLSKKMGTPPSGKKPSGKPGQKPNGKSGKGGPNTQSYDYKGTLKASLNVKSGTTKVGKKTITNNKTDQNVALVQKNGKLSLDGTKLKKTVNSKNDDSANFYDLDSILLANGKNAVATVKNAKVTTKGTGSPLAYSTGTINFNNVTGTASGSQIAGMEGYNKISLVNSDLMSTNNKISGSDPIKNGVIIYQSTSGDAETSSSKSADFQAKDSTLKTAITSGAMFYVTNTTGKITLENTKLNFNNSKVDLLNVAGNNSNGWGTKGKNGGHVTLTAKNQTLKGNIVVGSISSANVKLTDDSTYTGKTSIVANKYATSSSKSKTPLTISVGSNSKWIVTGNSTVTNLNLADGGEIVDSQGNKVTIIANGKTVQKGTSSYAVTVKGSFTTN
;
A
#
# COMPACT_ATOMS: atom_id res chain seq x y z
N MET A 1 65.89 -42.04 28.72
CA MET A 1 66.18 -42.55 27.36
C MET A 1 64.89 -42.46 26.54
N LYS A 2 64.76 -41.46 25.64
CA LYS A 2 64.82 -41.57 24.16
C LYS A 2 63.94 -42.72 23.60
N ASN A 3 62.83 -42.42 22.93
CA ASN A 3 62.63 -42.36 21.44
C ASN A 3 61.60 -43.47 21.08
N LYS A 4 60.75 -43.47 20.06
CA LYS A 4 60.38 -42.57 18.94
C LYS A 4 59.18 -43.26 18.24
N ASN A 5 58.36 -42.49 17.51
CA ASN A 5 57.63 -42.88 16.28
C ASN A 5 56.47 -43.91 16.40
N LYS A 6 55.46 -43.94 15.53
CA LYS A 6 54.68 -42.96 14.74
C LYS A 6 53.57 -43.83 14.07
N VAL A 7 52.35 -43.31 14.03
CA VAL A 7 51.28 -43.57 13.03
C VAL A 7 50.53 -44.92 13.08
N LYS A 8 49.22 -44.85 13.35
CA LYS A 8 48.18 -45.25 12.38
C LYS A 8 46.84 -44.58 12.67
N LEU A 9 46.37 -43.87 11.65
CA LEU A 9 45.07 -43.23 11.51
C LEU A 9 44.01 -44.32 11.32
N LEU A 10 42.92 -44.30 12.10
CA LEU A 10 41.71 -45.03 11.75
C LEU A 10 40.46 -44.18 12.08
N THR A 11 39.67 -44.01 11.04
CA THR A 11 38.47 -43.20 10.87
C THR A 11 37.36 -43.62 11.83
N ILE A 12 36.80 -42.67 12.59
CA ILE A 12 35.56 -42.87 13.38
C ILE A 12 34.47 -41.98 12.77
N ALA A 13 33.44 -42.62 12.23
CA ALA A 13 32.20 -41.98 11.82
C ALA A 13 31.32 -41.81 13.06
N THR A 14 30.99 -40.57 13.42
CA THR A 14 30.09 -40.26 14.53
C THR A 14 28.68 -40.07 14.00
N LEU A 15 27.79 -41.00 14.36
CA LEU A 15 26.34 -40.89 14.17
C LEU A 15 25.80 -39.84 15.16
N LEU A 16 25.31 -38.70 14.67
CA LEU A 16 24.68 -37.68 15.51
C LEU A 16 23.17 -37.93 15.57
N THR A 17 22.70 -38.53 16.66
CA THR A 17 21.27 -38.62 17.01
C THR A 17 20.82 -37.34 17.69
N THR A 18 19.90 -36.59 17.05
CA THR A 18 19.25 -35.42 17.64
C THR A 18 18.02 -35.84 18.44
N PHE A 19 18.05 -35.60 19.75
CA PHE A 19 16.89 -35.71 20.66
C PHE A 19 15.98 -34.49 20.44
N LEU A 20 14.72 -34.70 20.04
CA LEU A 20 13.66 -33.69 20.16
C LEU A 20 12.94 -33.89 21.49
N ILE A 21 13.06 -32.91 22.39
CA ILE A 21 12.25 -32.82 23.60
C ILE A 21 10.94 -32.10 23.22
N ASN A 22 9.85 -32.86 23.27
CA ASN A 22 8.48 -32.39 23.10
C ASN A 22 7.94 -31.94 24.47
N THR A 23 7.88 -30.64 24.72
CA THR A 23 7.09 -30.09 25.84
C THR A 23 5.82 -29.46 25.27
N GLY A 24 4.71 -30.17 25.43
CA GLY A 24 3.38 -29.71 25.07
C GLY A 24 2.93 -28.55 25.93
N ILE A 25 2.47 -27.49 25.28
CA ILE A 25 1.50 -26.54 25.84
C ILE A 25 0.30 -26.59 24.90
N GLN A 26 -0.77 -27.24 25.38
CA GLN A 26 -2.08 -27.23 24.75
C GLN A 26 -2.57 -25.79 24.64
N SER A 27 -2.76 -25.32 23.41
CA SER A 27 -3.60 -24.15 23.13
C SER A 27 -4.89 -24.67 22.52
N SER A 28 -5.97 -24.54 23.29
CA SER A 28 -7.34 -24.86 22.92
C SER A 28 -7.81 -23.95 21.78
N ASN A 29 -7.78 -24.46 20.55
CA ASN A 29 -8.50 -23.87 19.42
C ASN A 29 -9.93 -24.42 19.42
N GLN A 30 -10.87 -23.64 19.95
CA GLN A 30 -12.30 -23.85 19.68
C GLN A 30 -12.56 -23.47 18.23
N ILE A 31 -12.86 -24.49 17.43
CA ILE A 31 -13.36 -24.40 16.06
C ILE A 31 -14.87 -24.23 16.17
N GLU A 32 -15.39 -23.01 15.99
CA GLU A 32 -16.84 -22.83 15.82
C GLU A 32 -17.25 -23.32 14.42
N ASN A 33 -17.84 -24.50 14.40
CA ASN A 33 -18.57 -25.07 13.27
C ASN A 33 -19.83 -24.25 13.00
N ASN A 34 -19.86 -23.48 11.92
CA ASN A 34 -21.11 -22.93 11.38
C ASN A 34 -21.80 -24.00 10.52
N THR A 35 -22.67 -24.78 11.16
CA THR A 35 -23.60 -25.67 10.47
C THR A 35 -24.74 -24.86 9.85
N ALA A 36 -24.94 -25.04 8.56
CA ALA A 36 -26.10 -24.54 7.84
C ALA A 36 -27.39 -25.19 8.36
N GLN A 37 -28.44 -24.41 8.57
CA GLN A 37 -29.81 -24.90 8.62
C GLN A 37 -30.67 -24.10 7.65
N ALA A 38 -31.29 -24.82 6.73
CA ALA A 38 -32.20 -24.31 5.73
C ALA A 38 -33.64 -24.30 6.25
N ALA A 39 -34.34 -23.24 5.85
CA ALA A 39 -35.75 -23.14 5.46
C ALA A 39 -36.87 -23.52 6.46
N THR A 40 -37.70 -22.50 6.77
CA THR A 40 -39.16 -22.65 6.68
C THR A 40 -39.81 -21.41 6.05
N ASN A 41 -40.56 -21.64 4.98
CA ASN A 41 -41.41 -20.70 4.25
C ASN A 41 -42.57 -20.16 5.10
N LYS A 42 -42.96 -18.89 4.89
CA LYS A 42 -44.38 -18.49 4.88
C LYS A 42 -44.61 -17.24 4.00
N LYS A 43 -45.51 -17.41 3.02
CA LYS A 43 -46.12 -16.43 2.10
C LYS A 43 -46.69 -15.19 2.82
N LYS A 44 -46.64 -14.03 2.15
CA LYS A 44 -47.70 -12.98 2.08
C LYS A 44 -47.33 -11.96 0.98
N THR A 45 -47.92 -12.07 -0.21
CA THR A 45 -49.00 -11.23 -0.79
C THR A 45 -48.60 -9.81 -1.22
N LYS A 46 -48.77 -9.55 -2.52
CA LYS A 46 -48.62 -8.29 -3.27
C LYS A 46 -49.83 -7.36 -3.05
N PRO A 47 -49.68 -6.04 -3.19
CA PRO A 47 -50.77 -5.22 -3.71
C PRO A 47 -50.42 -4.50 -5.02
N SER A 48 -51.45 -4.38 -5.84
CA SER A 48 -51.55 -3.69 -7.13
C SER A 48 -52.03 -2.24 -7.01
N GLY A 49 -51.80 -1.45 -8.06
CA GLY A 49 -52.50 -0.20 -8.39
C GLY A 49 -51.52 0.98 -8.47
N GLN A 50 -51.63 1.96 -9.36
CA GLN A 50 -52.48 2.22 -10.52
C GLN A 50 -51.76 3.32 -11.32
N LYS A 51 -51.98 3.39 -12.64
CA LYS A 51 -51.43 4.40 -13.56
C LYS A 51 -52.42 5.55 -13.71
N PRO A 52 -51.98 6.81 -13.92
CA PRO A 52 -52.74 7.74 -14.75
C PRO A 52 -52.05 8.04 -16.08
N LYS A 53 -52.87 8.16 -17.13
CA LYS A 53 -52.54 8.59 -18.49
C LYS A 53 -52.61 10.11 -18.58
N GLY A 54 -51.77 10.70 -19.44
CA GLY A 54 -51.97 12.03 -20.03
C GLY A 54 -51.05 12.20 -21.24
N LYS A 55 -51.61 12.24 -22.45
CA LYS A 55 -50.93 12.47 -23.75
C LYS A 55 -50.61 13.96 -23.92
N LEU A 56 -49.54 14.34 -24.63
CA LEU A 56 -49.48 14.98 -25.97
C LEU A 56 -48.10 15.69 -26.00
N SER A 57 -47.31 15.89 -27.06
CA SER A 57 -47.31 15.59 -28.49
C SER A 57 -46.06 16.25 -29.10
N LYS A 58 -45.36 15.58 -30.04
CA LYS A 58 -44.54 16.12 -31.18
C LYS A 58 -43.40 17.12 -30.84
N LYS A 59 -42.26 17.27 -31.55
CA LYS A 59 -41.75 16.89 -32.87
C LYS A 59 -40.21 17.03 -32.81
N MET A 60 -39.46 16.18 -33.51
CA MET A 60 -38.03 16.36 -33.78
C MET A 60 -37.80 17.52 -34.76
N GLY A 61 -36.71 18.28 -34.57
CA GLY A 61 -36.19 19.27 -35.50
C GLY A 61 -34.66 19.20 -35.57
N THR A 62 -34.13 19.18 -36.80
CA THR A 62 -32.73 19.10 -37.24
C THR A 62 -31.92 20.39 -36.96
N PRO A 63 -30.57 20.34 -36.91
CA PRO A 63 -29.73 21.52 -36.66
C PRO A 63 -29.40 22.30 -37.96
N PRO A 64 -29.33 23.63 -37.95
CA PRO A 64 -28.82 24.40 -39.09
C PRO A 64 -27.32 24.68 -39.01
N SER A 65 -26.75 24.85 -40.21
CA SER A 65 -25.35 25.11 -40.54
C SER A 65 -25.01 26.61 -40.68
N GLY A 66 -23.70 26.92 -40.66
CA GLY A 66 -23.09 28.19 -41.08
C GLY A 66 -22.79 29.14 -39.91
N LYS A 67 -21.72 29.95 -39.87
CA LYS A 67 -20.62 30.32 -40.77
C LYS A 67 -19.52 30.93 -39.87
N LYS A 68 -18.25 30.83 -40.24
CA LYS A 68 -17.11 31.50 -39.56
C LYS A 68 -16.90 32.91 -40.13
N PRO A 69 -16.62 33.94 -39.31
CA PRO A 69 -15.88 35.11 -39.77
C PRO A 69 -14.50 35.21 -39.12
N SER A 70 -13.55 35.66 -39.92
CA SER A 70 -12.17 36.05 -39.61
C SER A 70 -12.08 37.52 -39.19
N GLY A 71 -11.31 37.83 -38.14
CA GLY A 71 -10.91 39.19 -37.76
C GLY A 71 -9.64 39.19 -36.90
N LYS A 72 -8.70 40.10 -37.21
CA LYS A 72 -7.34 40.27 -36.60
C LYS A 72 -7.40 40.96 -35.21
N PRO A 73 -6.30 40.96 -34.42
CA PRO A 73 -6.32 41.10 -32.96
C PRO A 73 -6.43 42.54 -32.46
N GLY A 74 -7.37 42.77 -31.54
CA GLY A 74 -7.56 44.02 -30.80
C GLY A 74 -7.26 43.87 -29.30
N GLN A 75 -6.77 44.95 -28.71
CA GLN A 75 -6.09 45.06 -27.42
C GLN A 75 -6.91 44.68 -26.17
N LYS A 76 -6.17 44.36 -25.11
CA LYS A 76 -6.56 43.86 -23.78
C LYS A 76 -7.33 44.92 -22.96
N PRO A 77 -8.48 44.58 -22.36
CA PRO A 77 -8.99 45.31 -21.20
C PRO A 77 -8.69 44.54 -19.90
N ASN A 78 -8.13 45.27 -18.94
CA ASN A 78 -8.00 44.86 -17.54
C ASN A 78 -9.38 44.69 -16.90
N GLY A 79 -9.62 43.60 -16.17
CA GLY A 79 -10.71 43.55 -15.19
C GLY A 79 -11.31 42.19 -14.87
N LYS A 80 -11.06 41.74 -13.63
CA LYS A 80 -11.88 40.84 -12.79
C LYS A 80 -11.99 39.36 -13.24
N SER A 81 -11.14 38.55 -12.63
CA SER A 81 -11.23 37.09 -12.52
C SER A 81 -12.48 36.66 -11.75
N GLY A 82 -13.51 36.23 -12.49
CA GLY A 82 -14.71 35.55 -11.99
C GLY A 82 -14.55 34.02 -11.98
N LYS A 83 -14.35 33.49 -10.77
CA LYS A 83 -14.69 32.18 -10.17
C LYS A 83 -15.19 31.02 -11.05
N GLY A 84 -14.64 29.83 -10.80
CA GLY A 84 -15.35 28.56 -11.05
C GLY A 84 -14.52 27.27 -11.20
N GLY A 85 -13.34 27.14 -10.58
CA GLY A 85 -12.59 25.87 -10.53
C GLY A 85 -13.03 24.97 -9.36
N PRO A 86 -12.91 23.64 -9.45
CA PRO A 86 -13.39 22.71 -8.43
C PRO A 86 -12.77 23.00 -7.07
N ASN A 87 -13.63 22.93 -6.05
CA ASN A 87 -13.38 23.12 -4.62
C ASN A 87 -12.09 22.43 -4.14
N THR A 88 -10.94 23.10 -4.27
CA THR A 88 -9.78 22.85 -3.41
C THR A 88 -10.17 23.44 -2.07
N GLN A 89 -10.63 22.60 -1.14
CA GLN A 89 -10.54 22.98 0.26
C GLN A 89 -9.06 23.22 0.53
N SER A 90 -8.65 24.48 0.47
CA SER A 90 -7.40 24.93 1.02
C SER A 90 -7.54 24.70 2.51
N TYR A 91 -7.13 23.51 2.97
CA TYR A 91 -6.76 23.40 4.37
C TYR A 91 -5.65 24.45 4.53
N ASP A 92 -5.86 25.40 5.43
CA ASP A 92 -4.99 26.55 5.64
C ASP A 92 -4.21 26.31 6.93
N TYR A 93 -3.40 25.25 6.98
CA TYR A 93 -2.45 25.12 8.08
C TYR A 93 -1.30 26.09 7.84
N LYS A 94 -1.49 27.31 8.32
CA LYS A 94 -0.44 28.30 8.54
C LYS A 94 0.40 27.98 9.78
N GLY A 95 0.25 26.78 10.35
CA GLY A 95 0.91 26.36 11.57
C GLY A 95 2.38 26.02 11.36
N THR A 96 3.20 26.30 12.37
CA THR A 96 4.56 25.76 12.43
C THR A 96 4.51 24.34 13.00
N LEU A 97 5.11 23.37 12.31
CA LEU A 97 5.27 22.01 12.83
C LEU A 97 6.04 22.00 14.14
N LYS A 98 5.49 21.29 15.13
CA LYS A 98 6.01 21.21 16.50
C LYS A 98 6.18 19.75 16.92
N ALA A 99 7.12 19.54 17.83
CA ALA A 99 7.33 18.24 18.45
C ALA A 99 8.01 18.37 19.83
N SER A 100 7.93 17.31 20.63
CA SER A 100 8.73 17.21 21.87
C SER A 100 10.22 17.16 21.57
N LEU A 101 10.61 16.53 20.47
CA LEU A 101 11.98 16.52 19.95
C LEU A 101 11.98 17.08 18.52
N ASN A 102 12.55 18.26 18.31
CA ASN A 102 12.55 18.94 17.02
C ASN A 102 13.99 19.24 16.55
N VAL A 103 14.39 18.69 15.40
CA VAL A 103 15.73 18.82 14.81
C VAL A 103 15.61 19.52 13.46
N LYS A 104 15.94 20.81 13.39
CA LYS A 104 15.83 21.61 12.15
C LYS A 104 17.07 21.59 11.26
N SER A 105 18.23 21.36 11.84
CA SER A 105 19.53 21.32 11.16
C SER A 105 20.54 20.58 12.04
N GLY A 106 21.69 20.22 11.46
CA GLY A 106 22.74 19.50 12.19
C GLY A 106 22.36 18.07 12.53
N THR A 107 23.12 17.46 13.45
CA THR A 107 22.89 16.08 13.90
C THR A 107 22.58 16.05 15.38
N THR A 108 21.49 15.38 15.76
CA THR A 108 21.12 15.13 17.16
C THR A 108 21.11 13.63 17.41
N LYS A 109 21.72 13.21 18.53
CA LYS A 109 21.72 11.82 18.99
C LYS A 109 21.03 11.74 20.35
N VAL A 110 20.12 10.79 20.52
CA VAL A 110 19.45 10.52 21.79
C VAL A 110 19.54 9.04 22.09
N GLY A 111 20.14 8.70 23.24
CA GLY A 111 20.20 7.33 23.75
C GLY A 111 18.91 6.91 24.46
N LYS A 112 19.03 5.96 25.39
CA LYS A 112 17.91 5.38 26.14
C LYS A 112 17.12 6.46 26.90
N LYS A 113 15.98 6.88 26.36
CA LYS A 113 15.07 7.86 26.99
C LYS A 113 13.63 7.60 26.58
N THR A 114 12.70 7.93 27.48
CA THR A 114 11.28 8.02 27.14
C THR A 114 10.94 9.44 26.72
N ILE A 115 10.39 9.62 25.53
CA ILE A 115 9.91 10.90 25.00
C ILE A 115 8.41 10.76 24.80
N THR A 116 7.64 11.55 25.56
CA THR A 116 6.19 11.57 25.46
C THR A 116 5.74 12.90 24.87
N ASN A 117 4.75 12.85 23.97
CA ASN A 117 4.00 14.01 23.55
C ASN A 117 2.52 13.82 23.91
N ASN A 118 1.99 14.75 24.71
CA ASN A 118 0.60 14.80 25.17
C ASN A 118 -0.14 16.06 24.69
N LYS A 119 0.44 16.81 23.74
CA LYS A 119 -0.18 17.99 23.13
C LYS A 119 -0.79 17.59 21.79
N THR A 120 -1.96 18.12 21.44
CA THR A 120 -2.55 17.90 20.12
C THR A 120 -1.74 18.63 19.04
N ASP A 121 -1.83 18.18 17.80
CA ASP A 121 -1.23 18.80 16.63
C ASP A 121 0.31 18.93 16.73
N GLN A 122 0.95 17.97 17.41
CA GLN A 122 2.40 17.92 17.62
C GLN A 122 2.96 16.49 17.53
N ASN A 123 4.02 16.33 16.76
CA ASN A 123 4.73 15.06 16.63
C ASN A 123 5.51 14.70 17.90
N VAL A 124 5.87 13.43 18.12
CA VAL A 124 6.80 13.09 19.21
C VAL A 124 8.22 13.52 18.82
N ALA A 125 8.66 13.12 17.63
CA ALA A 125 9.90 13.52 17.02
C ALA A 125 9.66 14.13 15.63
N LEU A 126 10.34 15.22 15.34
CA LEU A 126 10.26 15.96 14.10
C LEU A 126 11.66 16.29 13.62
N VAL A 127 12.00 15.85 12.42
CA VAL A 127 13.23 16.23 11.72
C VAL A 127 12.84 17.11 10.55
N GLN A 128 13.46 18.27 10.39
CA GLN A 128 13.11 19.22 9.36
C GLN A 128 14.32 19.58 8.49
N LYS A 129 14.05 20.03 7.26
CA LYS A 129 15.04 20.61 6.34
C LYS A 129 16.21 19.65 6.06
N ASN A 130 17.37 19.89 6.68
CA ASN A 130 18.60 19.12 6.56
C ASN A 130 19.04 18.49 7.90
N GLY A 131 18.14 18.45 8.89
CA GLY A 131 18.38 17.82 10.18
C GLY A 131 18.60 16.32 10.07
N LYS A 132 19.41 15.78 10.99
CA LYS A 132 19.67 14.34 11.12
C LYS A 132 19.43 13.93 12.57
N LEU A 133 18.51 13.00 12.79
CA LEU A 133 18.20 12.47 14.12
C LEU A 133 18.61 11.00 14.21
N SER A 134 19.33 10.65 15.26
CA SER A 134 19.64 9.27 15.64
C SER A 134 19.07 8.98 17.02
N LEU A 135 18.15 8.02 17.12
CA LEU A 135 17.58 7.53 18.36
C LEU A 135 18.02 6.09 18.59
N ASP A 136 18.51 5.76 19.78
CA ASP A 136 18.92 4.39 20.13
C ASP A 136 18.43 4.01 21.53
N GLY A 137 17.62 2.95 21.63
CA GLY A 137 17.08 2.49 22.90
C GLY A 137 15.93 3.34 23.45
N THR A 138 15.28 4.17 22.61
CA THR A 138 14.25 5.11 23.04
C THR A 138 12.85 4.48 23.16
N LYS A 139 12.00 5.11 23.99
CA LYS A 139 10.55 4.86 24.01
C LYS A 139 9.84 6.14 23.57
N LEU A 140 9.16 6.12 22.43
CA LEU A 140 8.41 7.26 21.92
C LEU A 140 6.91 7.03 22.10
N LYS A 141 6.22 7.96 22.77
CA LYS A 141 4.80 7.81 23.09
C LYS A 141 4.01 9.04 22.70
N LYS A 142 2.99 8.83 21.86
CA LYS A 142 1.94 9.81 21.59
C LYS A 142 0.67 9.40 22.34
N THR A 143 0.17 10.26 23.23
CA THR A 143 -0.93 9.90 24.14
C THR A 143 -2.27 10.56 23.84
N VAL A 144 -2.28 11.59 22.98
CA VAL A 144 -3.50 12.35 22.65
C VAL A 144 -3.80 12.27 21.16
N ASN A 145 -5.07 12.45 20.81
CA ASN A 145 -5.52 12.56 19.43
C ASN A 145 -5.29 13.98 18.88
N SER A 146 -5.31 14.08 17.56
CA SER A 146 -5.36 15.36 16.84
C SER A 146 -6.63 16.13 17.17
N LYS A 147 -6.60 17.47 17.03
CA LYS A 147 -7.83 18.26 17.10
C LYS A 147 -8.69 18.11 15.85
N ASN A 148 -8.04 17.87 14.71
CA ASN A 148 -8.67 17.70 13.41
C ASN A 148 -7.94 16.60 12.63
N ASP A 149 -8.62 15.47 12.44
CA ASP A 149 -8.06 14.28 11.78
C ASP A 149 -7.66 14.55 10.32
N ASP A 150 -8.36 15.44 9.61
CA ASP A 150 -8.01 15.79 8.23
C ASP A 150 -6.74 16.65 8.18
N SER A 151 -6.59 17.59 9.12
CA SER A 151 -5.36 18.39 9.22
C SER A 151 -4.17 17.54 9.67
N ALA A 152 -4.39 16.57 10.55
CA ALA A 152 -3.33 15.67 10.98
C ALA A 152 -2.82 14.78 9.84
N ASN A 153 -3.72 14.32 8.99
CA ASN A 153 -3.35 13.59 7.78
C ASN A 153 -2.64 14.46 6.74
N PHE A 154 -3.07 15.70 6.55
CA PHE A 154 -2.61 16.54 5.44
C PHE A 154 -1.32 17.32 5.75
N TYR A 155 -0.98 17.47 7.03
CA TYR A 155 0.25 18.14 7.50
C TYR A 155 1.09 17.27 8.43
N ASP A 156 0.78 15.98 8.45
CA ASP A 156 1.55 14.95 9.14
C ASP A 156 1.70 15.24 10.64
N LEU A 157 0.63 15.76 11.23
CA LEU A 157 0.61 16.09 12.64
C LEU A 157 0.44 14.82 13.46
N ASP A 158 0.91 14.87 14.70
CA ASP A 158 0.67 13.85 15.71
C ASP A 158 1.31 12.47 15.49
N SER A 159 2.07 12.28 14.41
CA SER A 159 2.91 11.09 14.20
C SER A 159 3.94 10.88 15.33
N ILE A 160 4.42 9.63 15.46
CA ILE A 160 5.58 9.38 16.32
C ILE A 160 6.82 10.07 15.74
N LEU A 161 7.04 9.89 14.45
CA LEU A 161 8.19 10.43 13.77
C LEU A 161 7.78 10.98 12.42
N LEU A 162 7.97 12.29 12.27
CA LEU A 162 7.88 13.00 11.00
C LEU A 162 9.30 13.39 10.55
N ALA A 163 9.71 12.89 9.39
CA ALA A 163 10.83 13.46 8.66
C ALA A 163 10.27 14.41 7.59
N ASN A 164 10.38 15.72 7.83
CA ASN A 164 9.89 16.76 6.94
C ASN A 164 11.01 17.44 6.14
N GLY A 165 11.09 17.09 4.86
CA GLY A 165 11.99 17.69 3.90
C GLY A 165 12.97 16.70 3.31
N LYS A 166 13.33 16.94 2.05
CA LYS A 166 14.14 16.05 1.20
C LYS A 166 15.42 15.52 1.86
N ASN A 167 16.08 16.34 2.68
CA ASN A 167 17.35 15.99 3.33
C ASN A 167 17.20 15.66 4.82
N ALA A 168 15.96 15.64 5.34
CA ALA A 168 15.67 15.26 6.70
C ALA A 168 15.83 13.76 6.84
N VAL A 169 16.70 13.32 7.76
CA VAL A 169 16.97 11.90 7.99
C VAL A 169 16.74 11.57 9.45
N ALA A 170 15.89 10.58 9.71
CA ALA A 170 15.71 10.02 11.03
C ALA A 170 16.09 8.53 11.03
N THR A 171 16.95 8.15 11.96
CA THR A 171 17.36 6.76 12.19
C THR A 171 16.99 6.37 13.61
N VAL A 172 16.18 5.32 13.76
CA VAL A 172 15.68 4.84 15.05
C VAL A 172 16.08 3.39 15.21
N LYS A 173 16.82 3.10 16.29
CA LYS A 173 17.34 1.79 16.62
C LYS A 173 16.84 1.33 17.99
N ASN A 174 16.57 0.03 18.12
CA ASN A 174 16.28 -0.62 19.41
C ASN A 174 15.17 0.09 20.21
N ALA A 175 14.12 0.55 19.52
CA ALA A 175 13.14 1.46 20.10
C ALA A 175 11.75 0.83 20.24
N LYS A 176 10.95 1.41 21.14
CA LYS A 176 9.51 1.14 21.23
C LYS A 176 8.71 2.39 20.90
N VAL A 177 7.79 2.29 19.95
CA VAL A 177 7.00 3.42 19.45
C VAL A 177 5.50 3.15 19.59
N THR A 178 4.75 4.02 20.26
CA THR A 178 3.30 3.81 20.44
C THR A 178 2.52 5.10 20.28
N THR A 179 1.52 5.08 19.42
CA THR A 179 0.61 6.21 19.20
C THR A 179 -0.84 5.77 19.30
N LYS A 180 -1.64 6.63 19.92
CA LYS A 180 -3.09 6.49 19.96
C LYS A 180 -3.83 7.44 19.03
N GLY A 181 -3.13 8.43 18.48
CA GLY A 181 -3.74 9.50 17.70
C GLY A 181 -4.34 9.01 16.39
N THR A 182 -5.50 9.57 16.03
CA THR A 182 -6.01 9.47 14.66
C THR A 182 -5.06 10.18 13.70
N GLY A 183 -4.86 9.66 12.49
CA GLY A 183 -3.98 10.28 11.49
C GLY A 183 -2.49 10.28 11.86
N SER A 184 -2.13 9.63 12.97
CA SER A 184 -0.79 9.60 13.55
C SER A 184 -0.11 8.26 13.30
N PRO A 185 0.54 8.00 12.15
CA PRO A 185 1.25 6.74 11.96
C PRO A 185 2.52 6.67 12.81
N LEU A 186 3.14 5.48 12.87
CA LEU A 186 4.43 5.29 13.54
C LEU A 186 5.56 5.99 12.79
N ALA A 187 5.48 6.00 11.46
CA ALA A 187 6.42 6.70 10.60
C ALA A 187 5.65 7.49 9.53
N TYR A 188 5.87 8.79 9.47
CA TYR A 188 5.39 9.64 8.38
C TYR A 188 6.58 10.28 7.67
N SER A 189 6.69 10.09 6.36
CA SER A 189 7.88 10.52 5.62
C SER A 189 7.55 11.47 4.47
N THR A 190 8.03 12.72 4.62
CA THR A 190 8.37 13.62 3.51
C THR A 190 9.89 13.84 3.40
N GLY A 191 10.66 12.86 3.92
CA GLY A 191 12.12 12.80 3.91
C GLY A 191 12.65 11.35 3.95
N THR A 192 13.52 11.02 4.89
CA THR A 192 14.01 9.62 5.08
C THR A 192 13.83 9.17 6.52
N ILE A 193 13.17 8.02 6.70
CA ILE A 193 13.05 7.32 7.99
C ILE A 193 13.66 5.91 7.88
N ASN A 194 14.53 5.56 8.81
CA ASN A 194 15.11 4.22 8.94
C ASN A 194 14.81 3.66 10.33
N PHE A 195 14.02 2.59 10.41
CA PHE A 195 13.78 1.83 11.63
C PHE A 195 14.60 0.54 11.58
N ASN A 196 15.33 0.26 12.66
CA ASN A 196 16.04 -0.99 12.85
C ASN A 196 15.77 -1.53 14.26
N ASN A 197 15.26 -2.74 14.38
CA ASN A 197 14.89 -3.32 15.67
C ASN A 197 13.90 -2.44 16.44
N VAL A 198 12.80 -2.04 15.77
CA VAL A 198 11.76 -1.21 16.36
C VAL A 198 10.49 -2.03 16.56
N THR A 199 9.90 -1.94 17.76
CA THR A 199 8.58 -2.51 18.04
C THR A 199 7.56 -1.39 18.20
N GLY A 200 6.35 -1.56 17.70
CA GLY A 200 5.38 -0.48 17.85
C GLY A 200 3.93 -0.76 17.53
N THR A 201 3.07 0.14 18.01
CA THR A 201 1.62 0.05 17.82
C THR A 201 1.02 1.43 17.55
N ALA A 202 0.34 1.57 16.40
CA ALA A 202 -0.55 2.68 16.11
C ALA A 202 -2.00 2.23 16.31
N SER A 203 -2.72 2.83 17.26
CA SER A 203 -4.11 2.43 17.52
C SER A 203 -5.17 3.26 16.82
N GLY A 204 -4.82 4.49 16.40
CA GLY A 204 -5.71 5.40 15.67
C GLY A 204 -5.36 5.59 14.20
N SER A 205 -4.28 4.98 13.70
CA SER A 205 -3.74 5.28 12.36
C SER A 205 -3.08 4.08 11.68
N GLN A 206 -2.54 4.30 10.48
CA GLN A 206 -1.71 3.33 9.75
C GLN A 206 -0.42 2.98 10.51
N ILE A 207 0.29 1.96 10.00
CA ILE A 207 1.68 1.71 10.39
C ILE A 207 2.56 2.85 9.87
N ALA A 208 2.42 3.19 8.59
CA ALA A 208 3.26 4.17 7.91
C ALA A 208 2.49 4.94 6.83
N GLY A 209 2.85 6.22 6.67
CA GLY A 209 2.44 7.08 5.56
C GLY A 209 3.66 7.70 4.91
N MET A 210 3.63 7.83 3.58
CA MET A 210 4.72 8.45 2.83
C MET A 210 4.17 9.26 1.67
N GLU A 211 4.66 10.49 1.55
CA GLU A 211 4.34 11.36 0.43
C GLU A 211 5.50 11.46 -0.57
N GLY A 212 5.19 11.77 -1.83
CA GLY A 212 6.16 12.09 -2.88
C GLY A 212 7.21 11.00 -3.08
N TYR A 213 8.50 11.39 -3.11
CA TYR A 213 9.63 10.48 -3.40
C TYR A 213 10.54 10.25 -2.22
N ASN A 214 9.91 9.97 -1.10
CA ASN A 214 10.58 9.84 0.19
C ASN A 214 10.88 8.39 0.51
N LYS A 215 11.56 8.16 1.63
CA LYS A 215 12.02 6.82 2.01
C LYS A 215 11.58 6.43 3.40
N ILE A 216 11.13 5.20 3.53
CA ILE A 216 10.90 4.49 4.78
C ILE A 216 11.56 3.12 4.63
N SER A 217 12.52 2.82 5.50
CA SER A 217 13.18 1.53 5.57
C SER A 217 12.92 0.92 6.94
N LEU A 218 12.36 -0.29 6.96
CA LEU A 218 12.04 -1.05 8.16
C LEU A 218 12.88 -2.34 8.15
N VAL A 219 13.75 -2.50 9.14
CA VAL A 219 14.61 -3.67 9.29
C VAL A 219 14.41 -4.26 10.68
N ASN A 220 14.30 -5.57 10.80
CA ASN A 220 14.16 -6.27 12.09
C ASN A 220 13.02 -5.72 12.97
N SER A 221 11.94 -5.21 12.38
CA SER A 221 10.93 -4.43 13.12
C SER A 221 9.59 -5.16 13.22
N ASP A 222 8.89 -5.03 14.35
CA ASP A 222 7.53 -5.58 14.56
C ASP A 222 6.55 -4.45 14.82
N LEU A 223 5.79 -4.08 13.79
CA LEU A 223 4.91 -2.92 13.79
C LEU A 223 3.47 -3.32 13.55
N MET A 224 2.57 -2.79 14.36
CA MET A 224 1.15 -3.07 14.30
C MET A 224 0.31 -1.81 14.16
N SER A 225 -0.72 -1.85 13.31
CA SER A 225 -1.89 -0.99 13.42
C SER A 225 -3.07 -1.77 13.99
N THR A 226 -3.71 -1.24 15.04
CA THR A 226 -4.99 -1.77 15.54
C THR A 226 -6.18 -0.98 14.97
N ASN A 227 -5.94 0.00 14.10
CA ASN A 227 -7.00 0.81 13.52
C ASN A 227 -7.83 -0.02 12.52
N ASN A 228 -9.16 0.09 12.59
CA ASN A 228 -10.09 -0.50 11.62
C ASN A 228 -11.03 0.57 11.02
N LYS A 229 -10.64 1.85 11.10
CA LYS A 229 -11.31 2.98 10.46
C LYS A 229 -10.45 3.51 9.32
N ILE A 230 -11.04 4.35 8.48
CA ILE A 230 -10.26 5.22 7.60
C ILE A 230 -9.48 6.18 8.49
N SER A 231 -8.18 6.38 8.24
CA SER A 231 -7.42 7.41 8.94
C SER A 231 -7.59 8.73 8.17
N GLY A 232 -8.12 9.77 8.82
CA GLY A 232 -8.42 11.09 8.24
C GLY A 232 -9.04 11.04 6.84
N SER A 233 -8.42 11.73 5.87
CA SER A 233 -8.94 11.91 4.51
C SER A 233 -8.58 10.80 3.50
N ASP A 234 -8.10 9.66 3.98
CA ASP A 234 -7.76 8.53 3.12
C ASP A 234 -8.99 7.98 2.38
N PRO A 235 -8.88 7.56 1.12
CA PRO A 235 -10.02 7.01 0.38
C PRO A 235 -10.50 5.64 0.88
N ILE A 236 -9.60 4.87 1.51
CA ILE A 236 -9.85 3.51 2.00
C ILE A 236 -9.08 3.26 3.30
N LYS A 237 -9.50 2.26 4.07
CA LYS A 237 -8.68 1.72 5.17
C LYS A 237 -7.39 1.14 4.60
N ASN A 238 -6.26 1.40 5.25
CA ASN A 238 -5.00 0.86 4.79
C ASN A 238 -3.98 0.63 5.91
N GLY A 239 -3.05 -0.31 5.70
CA GLY A 239 -1.95 -0.59 6.61
C GLY A 239 -0.76 0.36 6.39
N VAL A 240 -0.47 0.64 5.12
CA VAL A 240 0.54 1.58 4.63
C VAL A 240 -0.04 2.36 3.45
N ILE A 241 0.13 3.68 3.44
CA ILE A 241 -0.22 4.55 2.32
C ILE A 241 1.02 5.17 1.69
N ILE A 242 1.10 5.14 0.37
CA ILE A 242 2.11 5.83 -0.43
C ILE A 242 1.37 6.74 -1.41
N TYR A 243 1.50 8.04 -1.24
CA TYR A 243 0.69 8.98 -1.99
C TYR A 243 1.39 10.31 -2.27
N GLN A 244 0.66 11.25 -2.85
CA GLN A 244 1.04 12.65 -2.91
C GLN A 244 -0.20 13.46 -2.57
N SER A 245 -0.11 14.35 -1.59
CA SER A 245 -1.18 15.30 -1.26
C SER A 245 -1.02 16.61 -2.04
N THR A 246 -1.91 17.57 -1.80
CA THR A 246 -1.81 18.96 -2.29
C THR A 246 -1.22 19.92 -1.25
N SER A 247 -0.57 19.41 -0.20
CA SER A 247 0.05 20.23 0.86
C SER A 247 1.27 21.00 0.36
N GLY A 248 1.98 20.47 -0.64
CA GLY A 248 3.21 21.05 -1.17
C GLY A 248 4.45 20.82 -0.30
N ASP A 249 4.37 19.95 0.72
CA ASP A 249 5.50 19.58 1.58
C ASP A 249 6.45 18.54 0.93
N ALA A 250 5.98 17.83 -0.08
CA ALA A 250 6.73 16.83 -0.82
C ALA A 250 6.99 17.24 -2.28
N GLU A 251 8.18 16.87 -2.77
CA GLU A 251 8.60 17.10 -4.16
C GLU A 251 7.80 16.25 -5.16
N THR A 252 7.52 16.81 -6.35
CA THR A 252 6.88 16.10 -7.47
C THR A 252 7.76 16.12 -8.74
N SER A 253 7.94 14.96 -9.38
CA SER A 253 8.87 14.65 -10.47
C SER A 253 8.56 13.27 -11.06
N SER A 254 8.32 13.19 -12.36
CA SER A 254 8.01 11.94 -13.06
C SER A 254 9.17 10.94 -13.10
N SER A 255 10.41 11.34 -12.75
CA SER A 255 11.60 10.48 -12.79
C SER A 255 12.02 9.93 -11.42
N LYS A 256 11.31 10.28 -10.35
CA LYS A 256 11.60 9.83 -8.98
C LYS A 256 10.45 8.98 -8.42
N SER A 257 10.73 8.24 -7.37
CA SER A 257 9.74 7.33 -6.76
C SER A 257 9.90 7.30 -5.25
N ALA A 258 8.78 7.22 -4.52
CA ALA A 258 8.77 6.80 -3.13
C ALA A 258 9.48 5.44 -2.98
N ASP A 259 10.14 5.20 -1.86
CA ASP A 259 10.88 3.97 -1.59
C ASP A 259 10.52 3.43 -0.20
N PHE A 260 9.55 2.52 -0.18
CA PHE A 260 9.19 1.76 1.02
C PHE A 260 9.90 0.41 1.01
N GLN A 261 10.65 0.12 2.05
CA GLN A 261 11.38 -1.13 2.22
C GLN A 261 11.04 -1.77 3.56
N ALA A 262 10.80 -3.08 3.55
CA ALA A 262 10.73 -3.88 4.76
C ALA A 262 11.56 -5.16 4.59
N LYS A 263 12.46 -5.40 5.54
CA LYS A 263 13.35 -6.55 5.59
C LYS A 263 13.33 -7.19 6.98
N ASP A 264 13.24 -8.52 7.04
CA ASP A 264 13.30 -9.28 8.31
C ASP A 264 12.31 -8.75 9.36
N SER A 265 11.13 -8.29 8.91
CA SER A 265 10.19 -7.52 9.72
C SER A 265 8.82 -8.18 9.79
N THR A 266 7.98 -7.78 10.74
CA THR A 266 6.56 -8.12 10.81
C THR A 266 5.73 -6.84 10.74
N LEU A 267 4.78 -6.80 9.80
CA LEU A 267 3.81 -5.72 9.67
C LEU A 267 2.40 -6.28 9.86
N LYS A 268 1.69 -5.81 10.89
CA LYS A 268 0.34 -6.29 11.23
C LYS A 268 -0.68 -5.18 11.12
N THR A 269 -1.84 -5.46 10.52
CA THR A 269 -2.97 -4.53 10.54
C THR A 269 -4.28 -5.23 10.90
N ALA A 270 -5.10 -4.56 11.71
CA ALA A 270 -6.41 -5.04 12.15
C ALA A 270 -7.56 -4.61 11.22
N ILE A 271 -7.26 -3.94 10.09
CA ILE A 271 -8.29 -3.57 9.12
C ILE A 271 -9.02 -4.82 8.59
N THR A 272 -10.32 -4.64 8.33
CA THR A 272 -11.23 -5.71 7.88
C THR A 272 -11.72 -5.53 6.45
N SER A 273 -11.27 -4.47 5.78
CA SER A 273 -11.47 -4.14 4.38
C SER A 273 -10.37 -3.16 3.94
N GLY A 274 -10.28 -2.84 2.66
CA GLY A 274 -9.25 -1.93 2.13
C GLY A 274 -8.00 -2.70 1.71
N ALA A 275 -6.81 -2.15 1.95
CA ALA A 275 -5.56 -2.76 1.46
C ALA A 275 -4.41 -2.70 2.48
N MET A 276 -3.53 -3.71 2.49
CA MET A 276 -2.28 -3.62 3.24
C MET A 276 -1.42 -2.47 2.71
N PHE A 277 -1.24 -2.42 1.38
CA PHE A 277 -0.59 -1.30 0.69
C PHE A 277 -1.59 -0.57 -0.20
N TYR A 278 -1.77 0.72 0.05
CA TYR A 278 -2.55 1.60 -0.82
C TYR A 278 -1.63 2.63 -1.49
N VAL A 279 -1.72 2.71 -2.83
CA VAL A 279 -0.90 3.64 -3.62
C VAL A 279 -1.79 4.49 -4.51
N THR A 280 -1.66 5.81 -4.43
CA THR A 280 -2.42 6.74 -5.27
C THR A 280 -1.67 8.03 -5.54
N ASN A 281 -1.94 8.68 -6.68
CA ASN A 281 -1.38 9.99 -7.05
C ASN A 281 0.15 10.14 -6.98
N THR A 282 0.91 9.05 -7.02
CA THR A 282 2.38 9.11 -6.96
C THR A 282 3.00 7.92 -7.65
N THR A 283 4.32 7.97 -7.84
CA THR A 283 5.13 6.83 -8.24
C THR A 283 5.90 6.30 -7.05
N GLY A 284 5.88 4.98 -6.83
CA GLY A 284 6.52 4.35 -5.67
C GLY A 284 7.20 3.02 -5.98
N LYS A 285 8.02 2.59 -5.02
CA LYS A 285 8.64 1.27 -4.96
C LYS A 285 8.32 0.68 -3.59
N ILE A 286 7.93 -0.59 -3.59
CA ILE A 286 7.72 -1.40 -2.39
C ILE A 286 8.67 -2.59 -2.52
N THR A 287 9.64 -2.70 -1.62
CA THR A 287 10.55 -3.84 -1.57
C THR A 287 10.33 -4.59 -0.28
N LEU A 288 9.97 -5.86 -0.38
CA LEU A 288 9.74 -6.74 0.76
C LEU A 288 10.72 -7.90 0.70
N GLU A 289 11.48 -8.12 1.77
CA GLU A 289 12.43 -9.23 1.92
C GLU A 289 12.20 -9.93 3.26
N ASN A 290 11.96 -11.26 3.26
CA ASN A 290 11.71 -12.04 4.48
C ASN A 290 10.83 -11.31 5.54
N THR A 291 9.66 -10.82 5.13
CA THR A 291 8.82 -9.90 5.93
C THR A 291 7.43 -10.48 6.05
N LYS A 292 6.99 -10.70 7.29
CA LYS A 292 5.68 -11.25 7.58
C LYS A 292 4.60 -10.18 7.53
N LEU A 293 3.68 -10.27 6.57
CA LEU A 293 2.48 -9.44 6.54
C LEU A 293 1.33 -10.19 7.23
N ASN A 294 0.78 -9.61 8.29
CA ASN A 294 -0.32 -10.18 9.05
C ASN A 294 -1.58 -9.32 8.95
N PHE A 295 -2.51 -9.76 8.12
CA PHE A 295 -3.81 -9.11 7.92
C PHE A 295 -4.84 -10.13 7.44
N ASN A 296 -6.12 -9.76 7.49
CA ASN A 296 -7.20 -10.59 6.97
C ASN A 296 -7.21 -10.59 5.43
N ASN A 297 -6.34 -11.40 4.83
CA ASN A 297 -6.14 -11.49 3.38
C ASN A 297 -7.36 -12.01 2.59
N SER A 298 -8.43 -12.47 3.26
CA SER A 298 -9.71 -12.80 2.60
C SER A 298 -10.59 -11.58 2.32
N LYS A 299 -10.39 -10.47 3.06
CA LYS A 299 -11.20 -9.24 2.97
C LYS A 299 -10.39 -7.99 2.65
N VAL A 300 -9.09 -8.04 2.85
CA VAL A 300 -8.15 -6.93 2.67
C VAL A 300 -7.23 -7.30 1.50
N ASP A 301 -7.13 -6.39 0.54
CA ASP A 301 -6.23 -6.55 -0.60
C ASP A 301 -4.77 -6.49 -0.12
N LEU A 302 -3.89 -7.25 -0.76
CA LEU A 302 -2.45 -7.07 -0.57
C LEU A 302 -2.03 -5.69 -1.08
N LEU A 303 -2.45 -5.36 -2.30
CA LEU A 303 -2.07 -4.13 -2.99
C LEU A 303 -3.27 -3.54 -3.72
N ASN A 304 -3.56 -2.28 -3.45
CA ASN A 304 -4.55 -1.50 -4.18
C ASN A 304 -3.88 -0.24 -4.76
N VAL A 305 -3.80 -0.17 -6.08
CA VAL A 305 -3.21 0.96 -6.81
C VAL A 305 -4.30 1.66 -7.59
N ALA A 306 -4.68 2.87 -7.16
CA ALA A 306 -5.88 3.51 -7.67
C ALA A 306 -5.68 4.97 -8.06
N GLY A 307 -6.58 5.42 -8.92
CA GLY A 307 -6.77 6.83 -9.21
C GLY A 307 -7.32 7.58 -8.01
N ASN A 308 -6.83 8.79 -7.78
CA ASN A 308 -7.43 9.65 -6.79
C ASN A 308 -8.72 10.28 -7.33
N ASN A 309 -9.85 9.86 -6.77
CA ASN A 309 -11.19 10.27 -7.20
C ASN A 309 -12.01 11.00 -6.12
N SER A 310 -11.51 11.07 -4.88
CA SER A 310 -12.39 11.29 -3.72
C SER A 310 -11.94 12.38 -2.75
N ASN A 311 -10.64 12.66 -2.61
CA ASN A 311 -10.13 13.54 -1.55
C ASN A 311 -9.36 14.78 -2.04
N GLY A 312 -9.41 15.06 -3.34
CA GLY A 312 -8.90 16.32 -3.89
C GLY A 312 -7.39 16.43 -4.04
N TRP A 313 -6.61 15.38 -3.72
CA TRP A 313 -5.16 15.40 -3.94
C TRP A 313 -4.72 15.44 -5.41
N GLY A 314 -5.64 15.50 -6.37
CA GLY A 314 -5.33 15.64 -7.79
C GLY A 314 -6.58 15.82 -8.64
N THR A 315 -6.41 15.72 -9.96
CA THR A 315 -7.53 15.75 -10.92
C THR A 315 -8.11 14.35 -11.10
N LYS A 316 -9.42 14.22 -10.84
CA LYS A 316 -10.15 12.95 -11.02
C LYS A 316 -9.95 12.42 -12.44
N GLY A 317 -9.68 11.11 -12.55
CA GLY A 317 -9.46 10.46 -13.83
C GLY A 317 -8.08 10.69 -14.46
N LYS A 318 -7.23 11.57 -13.91
CA LYS A 318 -5.87 11.84 -14.44
C LYS A 318 -4.74 11.38 -13.54
N ASN A 319 -4.98 11.39 -12.23
CA ASN A 319 -3.95 11.17 -11.22
C ASN A 319 -4.04 9.74 -10.64
N GLY A 320 -3.25 8.82 -11.20
CA GLY A 320 -3.12 7.42 -10.77
C GLY A 320 -2.01 7.18 -9.75
N GLY A 321 -2.04 6.03 -9.08
CA GLY A 321 -0.85 5.45 -8.46
C GLY A 321 -0.03 4.63 -9.46
N HIS A 322 1.29 4.66 -9.33
CA HIS A 322 2.22 3.88 -10.15
C HIS A 322 3.24 3.20 -9.23
N VAL A 323 3.34 1.88 -9.20
CA VAL A 323 4.20 1.20 -8.22
C VAL A 323 4.97 0.04 -8.83
N THR A 324 6.20 -0.15 -8.38
CA THR A 324 6.90 -1.44 -8.51
C THR A 324 6.92 -2.13 -7.16
N LEU A 325 6.31 -3.32 -7.06
CA LEU A 325 6.41 -4.18 -5.89
C LEU A 325 7.42 -5.30 -6.19
N THR A 326 8.48 -5.38 -5.40
CA THR A 326 9.50 -6.43 -5.49
C THR A 326 9.44 -7.29 -4.24
N ALA A 327 9.14 -8.57 -4.41
CA ALA A 327 9.09 -9.58 -3.38
C ALA A 327 10.33 -10.47 -3.51
N LYS A 328 11.11 -10.58 -2.43
CA LYS A 328 12.36 -11.37 -2.35
C LYS A 328 12.29 -12.31 -1.17
N ASN A 329 12.40 -13.62 -1.36
CA ASN A 329 12.22 -14.60 -0.29
C ASN A 329 10.97 -14.28 0.54
N GLN A 330 9.85 -14.11 -0.17
CA GLN A 330 8.60 -13.61 0.39
C GLN A 330 7.47 -14.60 0.27
N THR A 331 6.60 -14.61 1.27
CA THR A 331 5.27 -15.22 1.16
C THR A 331 4.21 -14.12 1.28
N LEU A 332 3.61 -13.74 0.15
CA LEU A 332 2.59 -12.72 0.07
C LEU A 332 1.21 -13.36 -0.09
N LYS A 333 0.19 -12.81 0.59
CA LYS A 333 -1.21 -13.25 0.47
C LYS A 333 -2.15 -12.07 0.32
N GLY A 334 -3.25 -12.26 -0.39
CA GLY A 334 -4.30 -11.25 -0.60
C GLY A 334 -4.38 -10.78 -2.05
N ASN A 335 -5.45 -10.10 -2.44
CA ASN A 335 -5.66 -9.74 -3.84
C ASN A 335 -4.82 -8.54 -4.26
N ILE A 336 -4.58 -8.40 -5.57
CA ILE A 336 -3.98 -7.21 -6.17
C ILE A 336 -5.01 -6.54 -7.09
N VAL A 337 -5.34 -5.29 -6.81
CA VAL A 337 -6.32 -4.50 -7.56
C VAL A 337 -5.65 -3.26 -8.13
N VAL A 338 -5.76 -3.05 -9.45
CA VAL A 338 -5.19 -1.88 -10.11
C VAL A 338 -6.22 -1.14 -10.94
N GLY A 339 -6.35 0.17 -10.71
CA GLY A 339 -7.21 1.05 -11.50
C GLY A 339 -6.69 1.26 -12.92
N SER A 340 -7.60 1.48 -13.87
CA SER A 340 -7.26 1.60 -15.30
C SER A 340 -6.42 2.83 -15.66
N ILE A 341 -6.27 3.80 -14.75
CA ILE A 341 -5.38 4.97 -14.91
C ILE A 341 -4.10 4.85 -14.07
N SER A 342 -3.92 3.69 -13.42
CA SER A 342 -2.83 3.39 -12.50
C SER A 342 -1.97 2.26 -13.07
N SER A 343 -0.81 1.99 -12.49
CA SER A 343 0.02 0.85 -12.88
C SER A 343 0.70 0.17 -11.71
N ALA A 344 0.82 -1.16 -11.78
CA ALA A 344 1.65 -1.96 -10.88
C ALA A 344 2.57 -2.89 -11.69
N ASN A 345 3.84 -2.91 -11.34
CA ASN A 345 4.82 -3.89 -11.78
C ASN A 345 5.21 -4.77 -10.59
N VAL A 346 4.70 -5.99 -10.54
CA VAL A 346 4.93 -6.93 -9.43
C VAL A 346 5.97 -7.93 -9.87
N LYS A 347 7.03 -8.08 -9.08
CA LYS A 347 8.16 -8.98 -9.33
C LYS A 347 8.30 -9.94 -8.17
N LEU A 348 8.17 -11.24 -8.46
CA LEU A 348 8.45 -12.33 -7.52
C LEU A 348 9.83 -12.87 -7.84
N THR A 349 10.78 -12.71 -6.93
CA THR A 349 12.17 -13.19 -7.08
C THR A 349 12.61 -13.94 -5.84
N ASP A 350 13.73 -14.65 -5.95
CA ASP A 350 14.43 -15.24 -4.79
C ASP A 350 13.50 -16.13 -3.95
N ASP A 351 12.89 -17.18 -4.53
CA ASP A 351 11.98 -18.12 -3.83
C ASP A 351 10.68 -17.49 -3.31
N SER A 352 10.19 -16.43 -3.97
CA SER A 352 8.95 -15.76 -3.54
C SER A 352 7.68 -16.49 -4.00
N THR A 353 6.71 -16.58 -3.10
CA THR A 353 5.35 -17.06 -3.37
C THR A 353 4.33 -15.94 -3.17
N TYR A 354 3.49 -15.71 -4.17
CA TYR A 354 2.30 -14.85 -4.09
C TYR A 354 1.04 -15.69 -4.17
N THR A 355 0.14 -15.58 -3.18
CA THR A 355 -1.17 -16.24 -3.18
C THR A 355 -2.30 -15.21 -3.26
N GLY A 356 -3.01 -15.18 -4.37
CA GLY A 356 -4.10 -14.23 -4.59
C GLY A 356 -4.59 -14.18 -6.03
N LYS A 357 -5.67 -13.43 -6.26
CA LYS A 357 -6.14 -13.08 -7.62
C LYS A 357 -5.81 -11.63 -7.96
N THR A 358 -5.76 -11.33 -9.25
CA THR A 358 -5.52 -9.97 -9.74
C THR A 358 -6.72 -9.42 -10.48
N SER A 359 -6.90 -8.09 -10.45
CA SER A 359 -7.96 -7.43 -11.23
C SER A 359 -7.54 -6.04 -11.70
N ILE A 360 -7.91 -5.72 -12.94
CA ILE A 360 -7.81 -4.37 -13.49
C ILE A 360 -9.21 -3.76 -13.49
N VAL A 361 -9.42 -2.73 -12.68
CA VAL A 361 -10.75 -2.09 -12.50
C VAL A 361 -10.83 -0.78 -13.26
N ALA A 362 -11.96 -0.54 -13.93
CA ALA A 362 -12.16 0.71 -14.66
C ALA A 362 -12.22 1.89 -13.68
N ASN A 363 -11.41 2.93 -13.93
CA ASN A 363 -11.65 4.22 -13.29
C ASN A 363 -12.79 4.92 -14.05
N LYS A 364 -13.88 5.23 -13.34
CA LYS A 364 -15.10 5.82 -13.90
C LYS A 364 -14.92 7.21 -14.52
N TYR A 365 -13.84 7.92 -14.17
CA TYR A 365 -13.49 9.23 -14.71
C TYR A 365 -12.40 9.16 -15.79
N ALA A 366 -11.93 7.96 -16.14
CA ALA A 366 -10.89 7.79 -17.15
C ALA A 366 -11.41 8.17 -18.53
N THR A 367 -10.65 9.02 -19.20
CA THR A 367 -10.71 9.21 -20.66
C THR A 367 -9.84 8.17 -21.37
N SER A 368 -10.00 8.01 -22.68
CA SER A 368 -9.13 7.12 -23.46
C SER A 368 -7.64 7.47 -23.33
N SER A 369 -7.30 8.76 -23.20
CA SER A 369 -5.92 9.25 -23.09
C SER A 369 -5.31 9.13 -21.69
N SER A 370 -6.13 8.97 -20.64
CA SER A 370 -5.64 8.86 -19.25
C SER A 370 -5.46 7.41 -18.79
N LYS A 371 -5.97 6.44 -19.55
CA LYS A 371 -5.78 5.02 -19.22
C LYS A 371 -4.30 4.65 -19.34
N SER A 372 -3.81 3.96 -18.33
CA SER A 372 -2.50 3.30 -18.39
C SER A 372 -2.52 2.27 -19.51
N LYS A 373 -1.44 2.21 -20.30
CA LYS A 373 -1.23 1.17 -21.31
C LYS A 373 -0.87 -0.17 -20.67
N THR A 374 -0.25 -0.14 -19.49
CA THR A 374 0.21 -1.31 -18.74
C THR A 374 -0.27 -1.26 -17.28
N PRO A 375 -1.59 -1.35 -17.01
CA PRO A 375 -2.08 -1.30 -15.64
C PRO A 375 -1.50 -2.36 -14.71
N LEU A 376 -1.25 -3.57 -15.17
CA LEU A 376 -0.68 -4.60 -14.32
C LEU A 376 0.29 -5.51 -15.07
N THR A 377 1.52 -5.55 -14.62
CA THR A 377 2.53 -6.52 -15.03
C THR A 377 2.86 -7.42 -13.84
N ILE A 378 2.81 -8.73 -14.05
CA ILE A 378 3.33 -9.72 -13.08
C ILE A 378 4.55 -10.39 -13.72
N SER A 379 5.66 -10.44 -12.99
CA SER A 379 6.86 -11.20 -13.35
C SER A 379 7.12 -12.27 -12.28
N VAL A 380 7.17 -13.53 -12.69
CA VAL A 380 7.44 -14.68 -11.83
C VAL A 380 8.84 -15.20 -12.16
N GLY A 381 9.77 -15.11 -11.20
CA GLY A 381 11.14 -15.61 -11.33
C GLY A 381 11.22 -17.14 -11.33
N SER A 382 12.40 -17.66 -11.70
CA SER A 382 12.66 -19.08 -11.98
C SER A 382 12.43 -20.04 -10.81
N ASN A 383 12.48 -19.55 -9.58
CA ASN A 383 12.19 -20.32 -8.36
C ASN A 383 10.98 -19.77 -7.60
N SER A 384 10.21 -18.88 -8.23
CA SER A 384 9.09 -18.20 -7.62
C SER A 384 7.76 -18.74 -8.11
N LYS A 385 6.70 -18.49 -7.33
CA LYS A 385 5.38 -19.07 -7.55
C LYS A 385 4.26 -18.05 -7.41
N TRP A 386 3.30 -18.10 -8.32
CA TRP A 386 1.99 -17.48 -8.15
C TRP A 386 0.93 -18.56 -7.95
N ILE A 387 0.36 -18.61 -6.75
CA ILE A 387 -0.81 -19.40 -6.39
C ILE A 387 -2.07 -18.58 -6.65
N VAL A 388 -2.78 -18.89 -7.72
CA VAL A 388 -3.99 -18.21 -8.18
C VAL A 388 -5.19 -18.70 -7.38
N THR A 389 -5.94 -17.77 -6.80
CA THR A 389 -7.13 -18.06 -5.97
C THR A 389 -8.45 -17.72 -6.66
N GLY A 390 -8.40 -17.37 -7.94
CA GLY A 390 -9.57 -17.00 -8.73
C GLY A 390 -9.17 -16.45 -10.09
N ASN A 391 -10.16 -16.34 -10.99
CA ASN A 391 -9.95 -15.75 -12.31
C ASN A 391 -9.28 -14.38 -12.20
N SER A 392 -8.19 -14.23 -12.94
CA SER A 392 -7.26 -13.12 -12.79
C SER A 392 -7.07 -12.39 -14.12
N THR A 393 -6.83 -11.10 -14.05
CA THR A 393 -6.52 -10.28 -15.23
C THR A 393 -5.24 -9.51 -15.02
N VAL A 394 -4.35 -9.56 -16.00
CA VAL A 394 -3.12 -8.78 -16.06
C VAL A 394 -2.99 -8.17 -17.45
N THR A 395 -2.17 -7.14 -17.58
CA THR A 395 -1.78 -6.63 -18.90
C THR A 395 -0.63 -7.46 -19.44
N ASN A 396 0.47 -7.54 -18.71
CA ASN A 396 1.62 -8.33 -19.12
C ASN A 396 1.92 -9.42 -18.07
N LEU A 397 2.35 -10.57 -18.55
CA LEU A 397 2.78 -11.69 -17.71
C LEU A 397 4.13 -12.19 -18.22
N ASN A 398 5.14 -12.13 -17.36
CA ASN A 398 6.46 -12.67 -17.64
C ASN A 398 6.69 -13.87 -16.72
N LEU A 399 6.93 -15.04 -17.30
CA LEU A 399 7.19 -16.28 -16.57
C LEU A 399 8.58 -16.78 -16.93
N ALA A 400 9.52 -16.71 -15.99
CA ALA A 400 10.85 -17.26 -16.19
C ALA A 400 10.81 -18.80 -16.13
N ASP A 401 11.74 -19.45 -16.80
CA ASP A 401 11.96 -20.90 -16.77
C ASP A 401 12.13 -21.39 -15.32
N GLY A 402 11.30 -22.37 -14.94
CA GLY A 402 11.20 -22.90 -13.58
C GLY A 402 10.15 -22.19 -12.69
N GLY A 403 9.71 -20.98 -13.05
CA GLY A 403 8.66 -20.27 -12.35
C GLY A 403 7.30 -20.98 -12.51
N GLU A 404 6.44 -20.87 -11.49
CA GLU A 404 5.17 -21.61 -11.46
C GLU A 404 3.94 -20.70 -11.32
N ILE A 405 2.89 -21.03 -12.07
CA ILE A 405 1.55 -20.43 -11.91
C ILE A 405 0.54 -21.57 -11.76
N VAL A 406 0.07 -21.75 -10.53
CA VAL A 406 -0.75 -22.89 -10.09
C VAL A 406 -1.90 -22.43 -9.20
N ASP A 407 -2.86 -23.29 -8.89
CA ASP A 407 -3.81 -23.04 -7.80
C ASP A 407 -3.34 -23.62 -6.45
N SER A 408 -4.19 -23.53 -5.42
CA SER A 408 -3.88 -24.02 -4.07
C SER A 408 -3.63 -25.53 -3.98
N GLN A 409 -4.08 -26.29 -4.97
CA GLN A 409 -3.89 -27.73 -5.07
C GLN A 409 -2.65 -28.09 -5.91
N GLY A 410 -1.94 -27.09 -6.44
CA GLY A 410 -0.80 -27.28 -7.33
C GLY A 410 -1.17 -27.54 -8.79
N ASN A 411 -2.45 -27.43 -9.17
CA ASN A 411 -2.84 -27.61 -10.56
C ASN A 411 -2.39 -26.43 -11.40
N LYS A 412 -1.87 -26.70 -12.60
CA LYS A 412 -1.50 -25.65 -13.56
C LYS A 412 -2.72 -24.80 -13.91
N VAL A 413 -2.53 -23.50 -13.99
CA VAL A 413 -3.58 -22.53 -14.35
C VAL A 413 -3.62 -22.32 -15.86
N THR A 414 -4.81 -22.15 -16.43
CA THR A 414 -4.97 -21.84 -17.85
C THR A 414 -4.59 -20.37 -18.10
N ILE A 415 -3.75 -20.12 -19.11
CA ILE A 415 -3.34 -18.76 -19.51
C ILE A 415 -3.95 -18.44 -20.88
N ILE A 416 -4.70 -17.34 -20.93
CA ILE A 416 -5.34 -16.83 -22.14
C ILE A 416 -4.69 -15.49 -22.47
N ALA A 417 -3.87 -15.45 -23.52
CA ALA A 417 -3.22 -14.24 -23.98
C ALA A 417 -3.84 -13.79 -25.32
N ASN A 418 -4.29 -12.53 -25.38
CA ASN A 418 -4.90 -11.95 -26.58
C ASN A 418 -6.02 -12.82 -27.18
N GLY A 419 -6.86 -13.40 -26.31
CA GLY A 419 -8.00 -14.23 -26.69
C GLY A 419 -7.65 -15.68 -27.08
N LYS A 420 -6.37 -16.07 -27.07
CA LYS A 420 -5.92 -17.43 -27.36
C LYS A 420 -5.40 -18.11 -26.09
N THR A 421 -5.76 -19.38 -25.89
CA THR A 421 -5.16 -20.20 -24.84
C THR A 421 -3.72 -20.51 -25.22
N VAL A 422 -2.77 -19.92 -24.48
CA VAL A 422 -1.32 -20.12 -24.67
C VAL A 422 -0.74 -21.15 -23.71
N GLN A 423 -1.45 -21.44 -22.61
CA GLN A 423 -1.18 -22.55 -21.72
C GLN A 423 -2.50 -23.15 -21.27
N LYS A 424 -2.68 -24.46 -21.45
CA LYS A 424 -3.83 -25.19 -20.90
C LYS A 424 -3.48 -25.74 -19.52
N GLY A 425 -4.32 -25.44 -18.53
CA GLY A 425 -4.20 -25.91 -17.16
C GLY A 425 -5.34 -26.85 -16.76
N THR A 426 -5.17 -27.54 -15.64
CA THR A 426 -6.21 -28.38 -14.99
C THR A 426 -6.94 -27.65 -13.86
N SER A 427 -6.44 -26.48 -13.44
CA SER A 427 -7.14 -25.62 -12.48
C SER A 427 -8.48 -25.12 -13.04
N SER A 428 -9.44 -24.88 -12.15
CA SER A 428 -10.70 -24.22 -12.48
C SER A 428 -10.55 -22.72 -12.78
N TYR A 429 -9.37 -22.14 -12.53
CA TYR A 429 -9.08 -20.73 -12.74
C TYR A 429 -8.33 -20.48 -14.05
N ALA A 430 -8.49 -19.26 -14.56
CA ALA A 430 -7.73 -18.74 -15.69
C ALA A 430 -7.09 -17.38 -15.40
N VAL A 431 -5.93 -17.14 -16.01
CA VAL A 431 -5.28 -15.84 -16.08
C VAL A 431 -5.45 -15.28 -17.49
N THR A 432 -6.15 -14.15 -17.59
CA THR A 432 -6.30 -13.40 -18.84
C THR A 432 -5.21 -12.34 -18.95
N VAL A 433 -4.39 -12.45 -20.00
CA VAL A 433 -3.31 -11.52 -20.35
C VAL A 433 -3.77 -10.66 -21.52
N LYS A 434 -3.91 -9.35 -21.28
CA LYS A 434 -4.41 -8.38 -22.29
C LYS A 434 -3.34 -7.85 -23.26
N GLY A 435 -2.07 -8.03 -22.91
CA GLY A 435 -0.91 -7.56 -23.65
C GLY A 435 0.04 -8.71 -23.93
N SER A 436 1.28 -8.62 -23.46
CA SER A 436 2.30 -9.64 -23.73
C SER A 436 2.31 -10.75 -22.69
N PHE A 437 2.35 -11.99 -23.15
CA PHE A 437 2.80 -13.14 -22.36
C PHE A 437 4.19 -13.55 -22.86
N THR A 438 5.16 -13.60 -21.96
CA THR A 438 6.54 -14.02 -22.27
C THR A 438 6.97 -15.16 -21.36
N THR A 439 7.69 -16.10 -21.97
CA THR A 439 8.34 -17.23 -21.31
C THR A 439 9.82 -17.18 -21.68
N ASN A 440 10.72 -17.14 -20.70
CA ASN A 440 12.15 -16.92 -20.92
C ASN A 440 13.02 -17.89 -20.15
#